data_AF-A0A2W0BTJ5-F1
#
_entry.id   AF-A0A2W0BTJ5-F1
#
_cell.length_a   1.000
_cell.length_b   1.000
_cell.length_c   1.000
_cell.angle_alpha   90.00
_cell.angle_beta   90.00
_cell.angle_gamma   90.00
#
_symmetry.space_group_name_H-M   'P 1'
#
loop_
_entity.id
_entity.type
_entity.pdbx_description
1 polymer ?
#
loop_
_entity_poly.entity_id
_entity_poly.type
_entity_poly.pdbx_seq_one_letter_code
_entity_poly.pdbx_strand_id
1 'polypeptide(L)'
;MAYKYDLFLSYKHLEDWKPWVFEIFVLLLKASIETQLGRRIKIFQDVNEISPTETDESKLVAEIARGLGGSRCIVALWSMMYFRSRWCWCESRSFAKRMDQTSAWSPIYPVVLHNGEYFPDFARAIQWLDVREYAIPNMRTLSRVHEGLSETIRKGAGELAPTIERAPQWQPEWLSHDWFYDQPFPENDLSLQVLPKASPGGGAPSRWGLLIANSSSTNAVSFSSARTTKRFPSSRCASAIQIVRPVGINH
;
A
#
# COMPACT_ATOMS: atom_id res chain seq x y z
N MET A 1 -22.57 -15.49 -7.85
CA MET A 1 -21.28 -16.21 -7.85
C MET A 1 -20.61 -15.96 -6.50
N ALA A 2 -19.57 -16.71 -6.15
CA ALA A 2 -18.83 -16.53 -4.90
C ALA A 2 -17.41 -16.01 -5.19
N TYR A 3 -16.74 -15.45 -4.18
CA TYR A 3 -15.32 -15.13 -4.28
C TYR A 3 -14.51 -16.34 -4.73
N LYS A 4 -13.57 -16.11 -5.65
CA LYS A 4 -12.65 -17.12 -6.16
C LYS A 4 -11.36 -17.17 -5.34
N TYR A 5 -10.99 -16.05 -4.73
CA TYR A 5 -9.76 -15.85 -3.99
C TYR A 5 -10.05 -15.19 -2.63
N ASP A 6 -9.22 -15.51 -1.65
CA ASP A 6 -9.20 -14.83 -0.36
C ASP A 6 -8.47 -13.50 -0.45
N LEU A 7 -7.35 -13.48 -1.16
CA LEU A 7 -6.48 -12.33 -1.27
C LEU A 7 -6.13 -12.02 -2.73
N PHE A 8 -6.04 -10.74 -3.04
CA PHE A 8 -5.34 -10.22 -4.20
C PHE A 8 -4.01 -9.65 -3.75
N LEU A 9 -2.89 -10.11 -4.31
CA LEU A 9 -1.58 -9.52 -4.03
C LEU A 9 -1.29 -8.40 -5.04
N SER A 10 -1.14 -7.18 -4.54
CA SER A 10 -0.83 -6.01 -5.35
C SER A 10 0.54 -5.45 -4.95
N TYR A 11 1.46 -5.35 -5.91
CA TYR A 11 2.79 -4.79 -5.69
C TYR A 11 3.37 -4.23 -7.00
N LYS A 12 4.39 -3.36 -6.91
CA LYS A 12 5.12 -2.94 -8.11
C LYS A 12 6.12 -4.02 -8.49
N HIS A 13 6.01 -4.52 -9.71
CA HIS A 13 6.93 -5.53 -10.22
C HIS A 13 8.28 -4.86 -10.50
N LEU A 14 9.29 -5.32 -9.78
CA LEU A 14 10.71 -5.05 -9.95
C LEU A 14 11.41 -6.40 -9.84
N GLU A 15 12.28 -6.76 -10.78
CA GLU A 15 12.84 -8.11 -10.87
C GLU A 15 13.54 -8.54 -9.58
N ASP A 16 14.35 -7.66 -9.00
CA ASP A 16 15.09 -7.90 -7.76
C ASP A 16 14.19 -8.18 -6.55
N TRP A 17 12.91 -7.77 -6.61
CA TRP A 17 11.96 -7.92 -5.50
C TRP A 17 11.16 -9.21 -5.57
N LYS A 18 11.07 -9.87 -6.73
CA LYS A 18 10.25 -11.08 -6.91
C LYS A 18 10.62 -12.19 -5.91
N PRO A 19 11.91 -12.53 -5.68
CA PRO A 19 12.26 -13.56 -4.71
C PRO A 19 11.78 -13.22 -3.30
N TRP A 20 12.00 -11.98 -2.84
CA TRP A 20 11.53 -11.55 -1.52
C TRP A 20 10.00 -11.61 -1.40
N VAL A 21 9.27 -11.16 -2.43
CA VAL A 21 7.80 -11.16 -2.41
C VAL A 21 7.26 -12.58 -2.38
N PHE A 22 7.67 -13.44 -3.31
CA PHE A 22 7.04 -14.75 -3.49
C PHE A 22 7.62 -15.85 -2.61
N GLU A 23 8.93 -15.86 -2.42
CA GLU A 23 9.62 -16.95 -1.69
C GLU A 23 9.73 -16.66 -0.20
N ILE A 24 9.52 -15.42 0.25
CA ILE A 24 9.60 -15.06 1.66
C ILE A 24 8.26 -14.52 2.14
N PHE A 25 7.87 -13.32 1.69
CA PHE A 25 6.70 -12.62 2.24
C PHE A 25 5.40 -13.40 2.06
N VAL A 26 5.10 -13.84 0.82
CA VAL A 26 3.87 -14.58 0.51
C VAL A 26 3.83 -15.92 1.25
N LEU A 27 4.96 -16.63 1.35
CA LEU A 27 5.00 -17.90 2.08
C LEU A 27 4.69 -17.70 3.57
N LEU A 28 5.33 -16.72 4.20
CA LEU A 28 5.09 -16.39 5.61
C LEU A 28 3.64 -15.92 5.84
N LEU A 29 3.12 -15.07 4.96
CA LEU A 29 1.76 -14.55 5.04
C LEU A 29 0.73 -15.68 4.91
N LYS A 30 0.88 -16.52 3.87
CA LYS A 30 0.00 -17.64 3.62
C LYS A 30 0.01 -18.62 4.80
N ALA A 31 1.19 -19.04 5.26
CA ALA A 31 1.29 -19.93 6.40
C ALA A 31 0.63 -19.35 7.67
N SER A 32 0.84 -18.05 7.93
CA SER A 32 0.28 -17.37 9.10
C SER A 32 -1.25 -17.30 9.05
N ILE A 33 -1.83 -16.91 7.91
CA ILE A 33 -3.29 -16.81 7.74
C ILE A 33 -3.94 -18.18 7.76
N GLU A 34 -3.39 -19.16 7.05
CA GLU A 34 -3.97 -20.52 7.01
C GLU A 34 -3.97 -21.18 8.39
N THR A 35 -2.93 -20.92 9.19
CA THR A 35 -2.87 -21.39 10.59
C THR A 35 -3.99 -20.79 11.44
N GLN A 36 -4.30 -19.51 11.25
CA GLN A 36 -5.35 -18.83 12.01
C GLN A 36 -6.76 -19.22 11.55
N LEU A 37 -6.95 -19.42 10.24
CA LEU A 37 -8.24 -19.80 9.68
C LEU A 37 -8.54 -21.29 9.78
N GLY A 38 -7.53 -22.14 9.99
CA GLY A 38 -7.68 -23.60 9.95
C GLY A 38 -8.03 -24.15 8.57
N ARG A 39 -7.85 -23.36 7.50
CA ARG A 39 -8.09 -23.76 6.10
C ARG A 39 -7.05 -23.15 5.18
N ARG A 40 -6.91 -23.74 3.99
CA ARG A 40 -6.09 -23.15 2.92
C ARG A 40 -6.73 -21.87 2.39
N ILE A 41 -5.88 -20.92 1.98
CA ILE A 41 -6.31 -19.71 1.29
C ILE A 41 -5.88 -19.72 -0.16
N LYS A 42 -6.67 -19.04 -1.01
CA LYS A 42 -6.34 -18.81 -2.41
C LYS A 42 -5.92 -17.36 -2.58
N ILE A 43 -4.72 -17.14 -3.11
CA ILE A 43 -4.19 -15.81 -3.39
C ILE A 43 -4.12 -15.65 -4.90
N PHE A 44 -4.76 -14.62 -5.44
CA PHE A 44 -4.52 -14.18 -6.80
C PHE A 44 -3.18 -13.46 -6.85
N GLN A 45 -2.28 -13.96 -7.67
CA GLN A 45 -0.91 -13.47 -7.82
C GLN A 45 -0.60 -13.38 -9.30
N ASP A 46 0.04 -12.28 -9.69
CA ASP A 46 0.78 -12.06 -10.95
C ASP A 46 0.09 -12.51 -12.25
N VAL A 47 -0.31 -11.53 -13.07
CA VAL A 47 -0.88 -11.74 -14.41
C VAL A 47 0.15 -11.53 -15.52
N ASN A 48 1.39 -11.15 -15.16
CA ASN A 48 2.48 -10.88 -16.10
C ASN A 48 3.28 -12.15 -16.48
N GLU A 49 2.87 -13.33 -16.01
CA GLU A 49 3.33 -14.62 -16.54
C GLU A 49 2.53 -15.10 -17.76
N ILE A 50 1.56 -14.30 -18.23
CA ILE A 50 1.06 -14.47 -19.59
C ILE A 50 2.23 -14.11 -20.52
N SER A 51 2.75 -15.11 -21.23
CA SER A 51 3.92 -15.02 -22.11
C SER A 51 3.97 -13.69 -22.89
N PRO A 52 5.13 -13.04 -23.04
CA PRO A 52 5.34 -11.82 -23.86
C PRO A 52 4.82 -11.92 -25.31
N THR A 53 4.43 -13.12 -25.75
CA THR A 53 3.80 -13.41 -27.03
C THR A 53 2.29 -13.13 -27.07
N GLU A 54 1.62 -12.91 -25.94
CA GLU A 54 0.19 -12.59 -25.89
C GLU A 54 -0.02 -11.08 -25.75
N THR A 55 0.04 -10.39 -26.90
CA THR A 55 -0.10 -8.93 -27.08
C THR A 55 -1.51 -8.37 -26.79
N ASP A 56 -2.38 -9.13 -26.13
CA ASP A 56 -3.79 -8.76 -25.94
C ASP A 56 -4.03 -8.14 -24.57
N GLU A 57 -3.84 -6.82 -24.49
CA GLU A 57 -4.11 -6.02 -23.30
C GLU A 57 -5.53 -6.27 -22.76
N SER A 58 -6.52 -6.54 -23.61
CA SER A 58 -7.91 -6.76 -23.18
C SER A 58 -8.05 -8.02 -22.33
N LYS A 59 -7.31 -9.08 -22.66
CA LYS A 59 -7.27 -10.32 -21.86
C LYS A 59 -6.60 -10.10 -20.51
N LEU A 60 -5.46 -9.41 -20.52
CA LEU A 60 -4.73 -9.06 -19.30
C LEU A 60 -5.64 -8.27 -18.34
N VAL A 61 -6.33 -7.26 -18.86
CA VAL A 61 -7.28 -6.46 -18.08
C VAL A 61 -8.43 -7.31 -17.59
N ALA A 62 -9.01 -8.16 -18.43
CA ALA A 62 -10.10 -9.04 -18.00
C ALA A 62 -9.68 -10.02 -16.91
N GLU A 63 -8.42 -10.45 -16.90
CA GLU A 63 -7.87 -11.26 -15.83
C GLU A 63 -7.64 -10.50 -14.54
N ILE A 64 -7.11 -9.29 -14.62
CA ILE A 64 -6.94 -8.41 -13.46
C ILE A 64 -8.31 -8.05 -12.88
N ALA A 65 -9.31 -7.71 -13.70
CA ALA A 65 -10.69 -7.47 -13.26
C ALA A 65 -11.29 -8.72 -12.59
N ARG A 66 -11.05 -9.92 -13.13
CA ARG A 66 -11.45 -11.18 -12.48
C ARG A 66 -10.74 -11.41 -11.14
N GLY A 67 -9.45 -11.09 -11.05
CA GLY A 67 -8.68 -11.17 -9.82
C GLY A 67 -9.19 -10.20 -8.76
N LEU A 68 -9.34 -8.93 -9.12
CA LEU A 68 -9.86 -7.87 -8.25
C LEU A 68 -11.28 -8.20 -7.80
N GLY A 69 -12.21 -8.40 -8.74
CA GLY A 69 -13.61 -8.71 -8.46
C GLY A 69 -13.83 -10.05 -7.77
N GLY A 70 -12.93 -11.00 -7.97
CA GLY A 70 -13.00 -12.34 -7.39
C GLY A 70 -12.32 -12.48 -6.02
N SER A 71 -11.63 -11.45 -5.52
CA SER A 71 -10.88 -11.51 -4.25
C SER A 71 -11.63 -10.82 -3.11
N ARG A 72 -11.57 -11.41 -1.92
CA ARG A 72 -12.15 -10.81 -0.70
C ARG A 72 -11.37 -9.57 -0.28
N CYS A 73 -10.06 -9.70 -0.03
CA CYS A 73 -9.21 -8.58 0.39
C CYS A 73 -8.06 -8.35 -0.60
N ILE A 74 -7.42 -7.20 -0.53
CA ILE A 74 -6.19 -6.85 -1.22
C ILE A 74 -5.06 -6.68 -0.21
N VAL A 75 -3.93 -7.33 -0.45
CA VAL A 75 -2.67 -7.08 0.24
C VAL A 75 -1.82 -6.21 -0.67
N ALA A 76 -1.66 -4.95 -0.29
CA ALA A 76 -0.97 -3.95 -1.09
C ALA A 76 0.43 -3.69 -0.53
N LEU A 77 1.48 -4.11 -1.25
CA LEU A 77 2.87 -3.86 -0.86
C LEU A 77 3.26 -2.43 -1.24
N TRP A 78 3.07 -1.52 -0.30
CA TRP A 78 3.27 -0.10 -0.49
C TRP A 78 4.75 0.29 -0.52
N SER A 79 5.09 0.99 -1.58
CA SER A 79 6.35 1.70 -1.78
C SER A 79 6.05 2.97 -2.58
N MET A 80 7.01 3.88 -2.70
CA MET A 80 6.82 5.04 -3.57
C MET A 80 6.56 4.65 -5.03
N MET A 81 7.16 3.54 -5.51
CA MET A 81 6.91 3.02 -6.86
C MET A 81 5.54 2.41 -7.03
N TYR A 82 4.94 1.89 -5.96
CA TYR A 82 3.56 1.45 -5.96
C TYR A 82 2.61 2.60 -6.32
N PHE A 83 2.74 3.75 -5.65
CA PHE A 83 1.84 4.89 -5.88
C PHE A 83 2.07 5.64 -7.20
N ARG A 84 3.24 5.45 -7.84
CA ARG A 84 3.50 5.95 -9.21
C ARG A 84 3.00 5.01 -10.30
N SER A 85 2.54 3.81 -9.95
CA SER A 85 2.01 2.85 -10.91
C SER A 85 0.51 3.05 -11.08
N ARG A 86 0.07 3.43 -12.29
CA ARG A 86 -1.36 3.57 -12.61
C ARG A 86 -2.13 2.27 -12.33
N TRP A 87 -1.52 1.13 -12.63
CA TRP A 87 -2.09 -0.19 -12.33
C TRP A 87 -2.32 -0.38 -10.83
N CYS A 88 -1.27 -0.27 -10.02
CA CYS A 88 -1.37 -0.47 -8.57
C CYS A 88 -2.34 0.51 -7.90
N TRP A 89 -2.37 1.76 -8.40
CA TRP A 89 -3.33 2.77 -7.97
C TRP A 89 -4.78 2.33 -8.24
N CYS A 90 -5.06 1.92 -9.48
CA CYS A 90 -6.37 1.44 -9.89
C CYS A 90 -6.81 0.21 -9.08
N GLU A 91 -5.92 -0.76 -8.84
CA GLU A 91 -6.18 -1.94 -8.01
C GLU A 91 -6.62 -1.55 -6.59
N SER A 92 -5.84 -0.71 -5.90
CA SER A 92 -6.17 -0.24 -4.55
C SER A 92 -7.50 0.54 -4.52
N ARG A 93 -7.74 1.39 -5.54
CA ARG A 93 -8.96 2.20 -5.62
C ARG A 93 -10.22 1.37 -5.91
N SER A 94 -10.12 0.28 -6.66
CA SER A 94 -11.22 -0.67 -6.84
C SER A 94 -11.70 -1.26 -5.51
N PHE A 95 -10.79 -1.52 -4.57
CA PHE A 95 -11.14 -1.98 -3.22
C PHE A 95 -11.62 -0.85 -2.31
N ALA A 96 -11.08 0.36 -2.46
CA ALA A 96 -11.56 1.53 -1.71
C ALA A 96 -13.03 1.83 -2.01
N LYS A 97 -13.45 1.72 -3.28
CA LYS A 97 -14.87 1.84 -3.66
C LYS A 97 -15.77 0.84 -2.93
N ARG A 98 -15.27 -0.37 -2.63
CA ARG A 98 -16.01 -1.37 -1.85
C ARG A 98 -16.13 -0.98 -0.38
N MET A 99 -15.11 -0.32 0.19
CA MET A 99 -15.18 0.22 1.56
C MET A 99 -16.32 1.24 1.68
N ASP A 100 -16.46 2.13 0.70
CA ASP A 100 -17.52 3.14 0.69
C ASP A 100 -18.92 2.50 0.65
N GLN A 101 -19.03 1.33 0.01
CA GLN A 101 -20.27 0.54 -0.01
C GLN A 101 -20.49 -0.28 1.27
N THR A 102 -19.46 -0.50 2.09
CA THR A 102 -19.48 -1.43 3.22
C THR A 102 -18.87 -0.77 4.46
N SER A 103 -19.72 -0.10 5.25
CA SER A 103 -19.34 0.80 6.35
C SER A 103 -18.53 0.18 7.50
N ALA A 104 -18.31 -1.13 7.54
CA ALA A 104 -17.64 -1.84 8.64
C ALA A 104 -16.50 -2.78 8.20
N TRP A 105 -16.18 -2.85 6.90
CA TRP A 105 -15.20 -3.78 6.37
C TRP A 105 -14.11 -3.04 5.58
N SER A 106 -12.85 -3.24 5.97
CA SER A 106 -11.69 -2.70 5.26
C SER A 106 -11.00 -3.84 4.51
N PRO A 107 -11.25 -4.01 3.20
CA PRO A 107 -10.63 -5.06 2.42
C PRO A 107 -9.21 -4.70 1.99
N ILE A 108 -8.74 -3.47 2.26
CA ILE A 108 -7.37 -3.05 1.95
C ILE A 108 -6.50 -3.35 3.16
N TYR A 109 -5.49 -4.18 2.95
CA TYR A 109 -4.46 -4.52 3.92
C TYR A 109 -3.09 -4.05 3.42
N PRO A 110 -2.69 -2.83 3.76
CA PRO A 110 -1.40 -2.29 3.33
C PRO A 110 -0.24 -2.90 4.11
N VAL A 111 0.85 -3.17 3.38
CA VAL A 111 2.13 -3.61 3.93
C VAL A 111 3.22 -2.67 3.43
N VAL A 112 3.85 -1.93 4.34
CA VAL A 112 4.80 -0.87 3.96
C VAL A 112 6.20 -1.44 3.83
N LEU A 113 6.74 -1.40 2.61
CA LEU A 113 8.10 -1.84 2.30
C LEU A 113 9.11 -0.71 2.48
N HIS A 114 8.76 0.52 2.07
CA HIS A 114 9.67 1.67 2.11
C HIS A 114 8.93 3.00 2.31
N ASN A 115 9.59 3.94 3.01
CA ASN A 115 9.29 5.38 3.08
C ASN A 115 7.81 5.79 2.98
N GLY A 116 7.08 5.70 4.10
CA GLY A 116 5.68 6.13 4.22
C GLY A 116 5.45 7.66 4.25
N GLU A 117 6.52 8.45 4.27
CA GLU A 117 6.44 9.92 4.32
C GLU A 117 5.81 10.56 3.06
N TYR A 118 5.78 9.83 1.95
CA TYR A 118 5.30 10.31 0.64
C TYR A 118 4.03 9.60 0.17
N PHE A 119 3.32 8.91 1.08
CA PHE A 119 2.07 8.26 0.72
C PHE A 119 0.97 9.29 0.53
N PRO A 120 0.09 9.16 -0.48
CA PRO A 120 -1.06 10.03 -0.65
C PRO A 120 -1.94 10.11 0.61
N ASP A 121 -2.71 11.19 0.78
CA ASP A 121 -3.56 11.40 1.98
C ASP A 121 -4.46 10.22 2.31
N PHE A 122 -5.10 9.62 1.30
CA PHE A 122 -5.97 8.47 1.52
C PHE A 122 -5.20 7.27 2.07
N ALA A 123 -3.97 7.04 1.62
CA ALA A 123 -3.13 5.94 2.08
C ALA A 123 -2.67 6.19 3.52
N ARG A 124 -2.39 7.46 3.89
CA ARG A 124 -2.07 7.86 5.26
C ARG A 124 -3.19 7.60 6.27
N ALA A 125 -4.44 7.55 5.82
CA ALA A 125 -5.61 7.33 6.67
C ALA A 125 -5.90 5.84 6.95
N ILE A 126 -5.25 4.91 6.25
CA ILE A 126 -5.46 3.47 6.40
C ILE A 126 -4.39 2.92 7.34
N GLN A 127 -4.76 2.07 8.30
CA GLN A 127 -3.77 1.36 9.13
C GLN A 127 -2.94 0.39 8.28
N TRP A 128 -1.63 0.35 8.50
CA TRP A 128 -0.72 -0.51 7.73
C TRP A 128 0.14 -1.39 8.62
N LEU A 129 0.55 -2.53 8.06
CA LEU A 129 1.61 -3.35 8.63
C LEU A 129 2.97 -2.81 8.19
N ASP A 130 3.79 -2.38 9.14
CA ASP A 130 5.13 -1.90 8.86
C ASP A 130 6.13 -3.06 8.80
N VAL A 131 6.76 -3.27 7.64
CA VAL A 131 7.81 -4.28 7.45
C VAL A 131 9.10 -3.67 6.89
N ARG A 132 9.28 -2.35 6.99
CA ARG A 132 10.41 -1.62 6.40
C ARG A 132 11.78 -2.17 6.81
N GLU A 133 11.92 -2.57 8.08
CA GLU A 133 13.15 -3.16 8.62
C GLU A 133 13.50 -4.53 8.01
N TYR A 134 12.51 -5.16 7.36
CA TYR A 134 12.61 -6.52 6.81
C TYR A 134 12.54 -6.54 5.27
N ALA A 135 12.27 -5.41 4.62
CA ALA A 135 12.15 -5.31 3.17
C ALA A 135 13.54 -5.30 2.51
N ILE A 136 14.21 -6.45 2.55
CA ILE A 136 15.57 -6.66 2.03
C ILE A 136 15.49 -7.65 0.85
N PRO A 137 15.69 -7.21 -0.40
CA PRO A 137 15.51 -8.05 -1.60
C PRO A 137 16.23 -9.41 -1.56
N ASN A 138 17.46 -9.42 -1.02
CA ASN A 138 18.29 -10.61 -0.87
C ASN A 138 18.31 -11.14 0.58
N MET A 139 17.20 -11.02 1.30
CA MET A 139 17.08 -11.52 2.67
C MET A 139 17.45 -13.01 2.74
N ARG A 140 18.30 -13.36 3.70
CA ARG A 140 18.61 -14.75 4.02
C ARG A 140 17.56 -15.36 4.94
N THR A 141 17.06 -16.54 4.57
CA THR A 141 16.17 -17.36 5.42
C THR A 141 16.88 -17.78 6.71
N LEU A 142 16.11 -18.01 7.78
CA LEU A 142 16.61 -18.39 9.11
C LEU A 142 17.54 -17.35 9.78
N SER A 143 17.55 -16.11 9.28
CA SER A 143 18.21 -14.99 9.95
C SER A 143 17.30 -14.38 11.02
N ARG A 144 17.86 -13.63 11.97
CA ARG A 144 17.06 -12.85 12.94
C ARG A 144 16.11 -11.86 12.26
N VAL A 145 16.51 -11.31 11.11
CA VAL A 145 15.66 -10.40 10.32
C VAL A 145 14.46 -11.17 9.74
N HIS A 146 14.68 -12.38 9.24
CA HIS A 146 13.61 -13.25 8.76
C HIS A 146 12.66 -13.69 9.90
N GLU A 147 13.18 -14.01 11.08
CA GLU A 147 12.36 -14.31 12.27
C GLU A 147 11.52 -13.10 12.68
N GLY A 148 12.10 -11.90 12.70
CA GLY A 148 11.39 -10.66 12.98
C GLY A 148 10.26 -10.38 11.97
N LEU A 149 10.50 -10.63 10.68
CA LEU A 149 9.48 -10.55 9.65
C LEU A 149 8.36 -11.57 9.89
N SER A 150 8.71 -12.81 10.19
CA SER A 150 7.74 -13.88 10.47
C SER A 150 6.82 -13.53 11.63
N GLU A 151 7.37 -13.01 12.73
CA GLU A 151 6.58 -12.57 13.87
C GLU A 151 5.69 -11.36 13.55
N THR A 152 6.22 -10.41 12.77
CA THR A 152 5.46 -9.23 12.32
C THR A 152 4.28 -9.62 11.44
N ILE A 153 4.51 -10.50 10.45
CA ILE A 153 3.46 -11.05 9.59
C ILE A 153 2.46 -11.87 10.40
N ARG A 154 2.90 -12.66 11.38
CA ARG A 154 2.01 -13.46 12.23
C ARG A 154 1.03 -12.58 13.01
N LYS A 155 1.51 -11.46 13.57
CA LYS A 155 0.65 -10.46 14.24
C LYS A 155 -0.33 -9.84 13.25
N GLY A 156 0.16 -9.38 12.10
CA GLY A 156 -0.68 -8.79 11.06
C GLY A 156 -1.74 -9.74 10.49
N ALA A 157 -1.40 -11.02 10.32
CA ALA A 157 -2.34 -12.05 9.95
C ALA A 157 -3.51 -12.16 10.95
N GLY A 158 -3.25 -11.88 12.25
CA GLY A 158 -4.25 -11.80 13.32
C GLY A 158 -5.39 -10.83 13.02
N GLU A 159 -5.10 -9.75 12.29
CA GLU A 159 -6.07 -8.73 11.90
C GLU A 159 -6.70 -9.06 10.53
N LEU A 160 -5.89 -9.58 9.61
CA LEU A 160 -6.32 -9.88 8.24
C LEU A 160 -7.23 -11.11 8.16
N ALA A 161 -6.94 -12.18 8.90
CA ALA A 161 -7.71 -13.43 8.84
C ALA A 161 -9.20 -13.22 9.20
N PRO A 162 -9.57 -12.56 10.32
CA PRO A 162 -10.97 -12.22 10.60
C PRO A 162 -11.59 -11.29 9.55
N THR A 163 -10.79 -10.47 8.89
CA THR A 163 -11.26 -9.55 7.84
C THR A 163 -11.60 -10.30 6.55
N ILE A 164 -10.87 -11.37 6.23
CA ILE A 164 -11.20 -12.28 5.12
C ILE A 164 -12.53 -13.00 5.40
N GLU A 165 -12.73 -13.56 6.60
CA GLU A 165 -13.96 -14.31 6.93
C GLU A 165 -15.19 -13.40 7.05
N ARG A 166 -15.01 -12.14 7.49
CA ARG A 166 -16.09 -11.14 7.54
C ARG A 166 -16.34 -10.44 6.20
N ALA A 167 -15.74 -10.91 5.12
CA ALA A 167 -16.00 -10.35 3.80
C ALA A 167 -17.51 -10.40 3.49
N PRO A 168 -18.11 -9.29 3.05
CA PRO A 168 -19.53 -9.21 2.72
C PRO A 168 -19.86 -10.16 1.56
N GLN A 169 -21.15 -10.44 1.38
CA GLN A 169 -21.59 -11.24 0.24
C GLN A 169 -21.07 -10.64 -1.07
N TRP A 170 -20.54 -11.51 -1.93
CA TRP A 170 -19.96 -11.11 -3.21
C TRP A 170 -21.00 -10.45 -4.11
N GLN A 171 -20.59 -9.39 -4.81
CA GLN A 171 -21.45 -8.64 -5.73
C GLN A 171 -20.91 -8.69 -7.18
N PRO A 172 -21.76 -8.96 -8.19
CA PRO A 172 -21.33 -9.12 -9.59
C PRO A 172 -20.72 -7.89 -10.24
N GLU A 173 -21.13 -6.69 -9.83
CA GLU A 173 -20.61 -5.40 -10.29
C GLU A 173 -19.10 -5.26 -10.08
N TRP A 174 -18.51 -5.97 -9.10
CA TRP A 174 -17.08 -5.89 -8.84
C TRP A 174 -16.21 -6.54 -9.91
N LEU A 175 -16.79 -7.29 -10.86
CA LEU A 175 -16.09 -7.82 -12.03
C LEU A 175 -15.97 -6.81 -13.18
N SER A 176 -16.62 -5.65 -13.10
CA SER A 176 -16.60 -4.68 -14.19
C SER A 176 -15.21 -4.06 -14.38
N HIS A 177 -14.78 -3.97 -15.64
CA HIS A 177 -13.56 -3.27 -16.06
C HIS A 177 -13.61 -1.77 -15.77
N ASP A 178 -14.81 -1.17 -15.73
CA ASP A 178 -15.00 0.26 -15.45
C ASP A 178 -14.47 0.62 -14.05
N TRP A 179 -14.64 -0.31 -13.10
CA TRP A 179 -14.11 -0.15 -11.74
C TRP A 179 -12.60 -0.02 -11.72
N PHE A 180 -11.91 -0.62 -12.69
CA PHE A 180 -10.47 -0.57 -12.79
C PHE A 180 -9.99 0.75 -13.43
N TYR A 181 -10.54 1.17 -14.57
CA TYR A 181 -9.98 2.31 -15.33
C TYR A 181 -10.57 3.68 -15.00
N ASP A 182 -11.77 3.74 -14.42
CA ASP A 182 -12.41 5.03 -14.10
C ASP A 182 -11.80 5.70 -12.85
N GLN A 183 -10.70 5.16 -12.31
CA GLN A 183 -10.04 5.74 -11.16
C GLN A 183 -9.17 6.92 -11.60
N PRO A 184 -9.42 8.15 -11.11
CA PRO A 184 -8.56 9.29 -11.43
C PRO A 184 -7.16 9.00 -10.94
N PHE A 185 -6.21 8.86 -11.86
CA PHE A 185 -4.79 8.69 -11.56
C PHE A 185 -4.12 10.08 -11.54
N PRO A 186 -3.42 10.46 -10.47
CA PRO A 186 -2.82 11.77 -10.34
C PRO A 186 -1.54 11.89 -11.18
N GLU A 187 -1.68 11.90 -12.52
CA GLU A 187 -0.56 11.97 -13.47
C GLU A 187 0.37 13.18 -13.23
N ASN A 188 -0.19 14.30 -12.75
CA ASN A 188 0.50 15.57 -12.53
C ASN A 188 0.76 15.92 -11.05
N ASP A 189 0.57 14.99 -10.12
CA ASP A 189 0.88 15.24 -8.71
C ASP A 189 2.40 15.21 -8.49
N LEU A 190 2.99 16.40 -8.43
CA LEU A 190 4.43 16.60 -8.21
C LEU A 190 4.93 15.95 -6.90
N SER A 191 4.07 15.72 -5.90
CA SER A 191 4.45 15.01 -4.68
C SER A 191 4.76 13.53 -4.94
N LEU A 192 4.12 12.95 -5.96
CA LEU A 192 4.45 11.63 -6.48
C LEU A 192 5.58 11.68 -7.50
N GLN A 193 5.97 12.81 -8.07
CA GLN A 193 7.05 12.90 -9.08
C GLN A 193 8.43 13.27 -8.50
N VAL A 194 8.50 14.04 -7.41
CA VAL A 194 9.77 14.59 -6.87
C VAL A 194 10.44 13.62 -5.90
N LEU A 195 11.64 13.12 -6.24
CA LEU A 195 12.60 12.64 -5.23
C LEU A 195 13.23 13.87 -4.56
N PRO A 196 13.35 13.95 -3.22
CA PRO A 196 14.10 15.04 -2.62
C PRO A 196 15.54 15.02 -3.16
N LYS A 197 16.04 16.20 -3.58
CA LYS A 197 17.47 16.38 -3.86
C LYS A 197 18.23 15.89 -2.63
N ALA A 198 19.21 15.01 -2.85
CA ALA A 198 20.15 14.62 -1.81
C ALA A 198 20.66 15.88 -1.11
N SER A 199 20.60 15.91 0.23
CA SER A 199 21.20 16.98 1.00
C SER A 199 22.67 17.11 0.60
N PRO A 200 23.19 18.32 0.34
CA PRO A 200 24.60 18.51 0.03
C PRO A 200 25.38 18.36 1.34
N GLY A 201 25.69 17.13 1.72
CA GLY A 201 26.41 16.83 2.94
C GLY A 201 26.35 15.35 3.32
N GLY A 202 27.20 14.54 2.70
CA GLY A 202 27.52 13.19 3.21
C GLY A 202 27.64 12.11 2.14
N GLY A 203 28.88 11.81 1.75
CA GLY A 203 29.27 10.53 1.14
C GLY A 203 28.85 10.29 -0.31
N ALA A 204 29.70 9.59 -1.06
CA ALA A 204 29.50 9.28 -2.47
C ALA A 204 28.14 8.59 -2.75
N PRO A 205 27.44 8.93 -3.84
CA PRO A 205 26.18 8.28 -4.18
C PRO A 205 26.41 6.81 -4.52
N SER A 206 25.70 5.92 -3.82
CA SER A 206 25.57 4.52 -4.21
C SER A 206 25.00 4.42 -5.62
N ARG A 207 25.42 3.37 -6.36
CA ARG A 207 25.23 3.03 -7.79
C ARG A 207 23.84 3.19 -8.45
N TRP A 208 22.82 3.68 -7.75
CA TRP A 208 21.43 3.78 -8.20
C TRP A 208 21.09 5.06 -9.00
N GLY A 209 22.08 5.88 -9.36
CA GLY A 209 21.88 7.13 -10.09
C GLY A 209 21.82 7.04 -11.63
N LEU A 210 21.73 5.85 -12.24
CA LEU A 210 21.97 5.70 -13.69
C LEU A 210 20.81 5.18 -14.57
N LEU A 211 19.57 5.18 -14.10
CA LEU A 211 18.44 4.77 -14.96
C LEU A 211 17.22 5.69 -14.82
N ILE A 212 17.34 6.93 -15.28
CA ILE A 212 16.19 7.65 -15.86
C ILE A 212 16.72 8.45 -17.07
N ALA A 213 16.61 7.85 -18.25
CA ALA A 213 16.66 8.56 -19.52
C ALA A 213 15.58 7.97 -20.44
N ASN A 214 14.79 8.89 -21.00
CA ASN A 214 13.72 8.75 -22.01
C ASN A 214 12.36 8.16 -21.60
N SER A 215 11.43 9.05 -21.25
CA SER A 215 10.33 9.30 -22.19
C SER A 215 10.06 10.81 -22.23
N SER A 216 10.32 11.38 -23.40
CA SER A 216 10.14 12.79 -23.72
C SER A 216 8.65 13.13 -23.88
N SER A 217 8.17 14.12 -23.14
CA SER A 217 7.24 15.10 -23.71
C SER A 217 7.70 16.50 -23.31
N THR A 218 8.26 17.18 -24.30
CA THR A 218 8.60 18.59 -24.26
C THR A 218 7.29 19.38 -24.18
N ASN A 219 7.05 20.05 -23.05
CA ASN A 219 6.31 21.30 -23.02
C ASN A 219 6.79 22.12 -21.83
N ALA A 220 7.81 22.92 -22.09
CA ALA A 220 8.24 23.99 -21.22
C ALA A 220 7.17 25.09 -21.24
N VAL A 221 6.51 25.31 -20.10
CA VAL A 221 5.84 26.58 -19.82
C VAL A 221 6.30 27.04 -18.44
N SER A 222 7.20 28.01 -18.44
CA SER A 222 7.73 28.63 -17.24
C SER A 222 6.66 29.51 -16.58
N PHE A 223 6.18 29.10 -15.40
CA PHE A 223 5.45 29.98 -14.49
C PHE A 223 6.31 30.31 -13.28
N SER A 224 6.82 31.55 -13.27
CA SER A 224 7.36 32.20 -12.07
C SER A 224 6.16 32.56 -11.18
N SER A 225 6.11 32.03 -9.96
CA SER A 225 5.22 32.57 -8.93
C SER A 225 6.00 32.86 -7.65
N ALA A 226 5.96 34.12 -7.27
CA ALA A 226 6.61 34.68 -6.11
C ALA A 226 6.05 34.07 -4.82
N ARG A 227 6.92 33.49 -3.99
CA ARG A 227 6.58 33.08 -2.63
C ARG A 227 6.29 34.33 -1.79
N THR A 228 5.01 34.56 -1.49
CA THR A 228 4.61 35.48 -0.42
C THR A 228 4.35 34.65 0.83
N THR A 229 5.23 34.73 1.81
CA THR A 229 5.10 34.06 3.11
C THR A 229 4.00 34.73 3.94
N LYS A 230 2.81 34.14 4.00
CA LYS A 230 1.81 34.50 5.02
C LYS A 230 2.14 33.78 6.34
N ARG A 231 2.61 34.56 7.30
CA ARG A 231 2.83 34.19 8.70
C ARG A 231 1.47 34.10 9.39
N PHE A 232 1.09 32.93 9.92
CA PHE A 232 -0.10 32.79 10.77
C PHE A 232 0.20 33.32 12.18
N PRO A 233 -0.74 34.05 12.83
CA PRO A 233 -0.59 34.53 14.19
C PRO A 233 -0.76 33.40 15.21
N SER A 234 0.05 33.42 16.26
CA SER A 234 0.01 32.47 17.38
C SER A 234 -1.24 32.66 18.25
N SER A 235 -2.05 31.61 18.42
CA SER A 235 -3.07 31.54 19.46
C SER A 235 -2.47 30.89 20.72
N ARG A 236 -2.11 31.71 21.71
CA ARG A 236 -1.89 31.24 23.08
C ARG A 236 -3.19 31.44 23.86
N CYS A 237 -4.02 30.41 23.93
CA CYS A 237 -5.07 30.33 24.94
C CYS A 237 -4.51 29.56 26.15
N ALA A 238 -4.26 30.30 27.22
CA ALA A 238 -4.00 29.75 28.54
C ALA A 238 -5.34 29.46 29.22
N SER A 239 -5.47 28.29 29.86
CA SER A 239 -6.51 28.05 30.86
C SER A 239 -5.86 27.48 32.10
N ALA A 240 -5.87 28.28 33.16
CA ALA A 240 -5.41 27.93 34.50
C ALA A 240 -6.50 27.12 35.20
N ILE A 241 -6.14 25.93 35.69
CA ILE A 241 -6.98 25.12 36.58
C ILE A 241 -6.61 25.49 38.02
N GLN A 242 -7.53 26.11 38.76
CA GLN A 242 -7.40 26.35 40.20
C GLN A 242 -7.80 25.07 40.97
N ILE A 243 -6.87 24.54 41.78
CA ILE A 243 -7.14 23.46 42.73
C ILE A 243 -7.56 24.11 44.06
N VAL A 244 -8.82 23.94 44.44
CA VAL A 244 -9.35 24.35 45.75
C VAL A 244 -9.05 23.24 46.77
N ARG A 245 -8.36 23.58 47.87
CA ARG A 245 -8.18 22.71 49.03
C ARG A 245 -9.38 22.84 49.98
N PRO A 246 -9.97 21.74 50.50
CA PRO A 246 -10.90 21.83 51.62
C PRO A 246 -10.16 21.97 52.95
N VAL A 247 -10.59 22.92 53.76
CA VAL A 247 -10.14 23.17 55.14
C VAL A 247 -11.19 22.66 56.12
N GLY A 248 -10.71 21.87 57.09
CA GLY A 248 -11.21 21.80 58.46
C GLY A 248 -11.82 20.46 58.86
N ILE A 249 -11.79 20.02 60.11
CA ILE A 249 -11.19 20.46 61.40
C ILE A 249 -11.22 19.19 62.25
N ASN A 250 -10.22 18.94 63.11
CA ASN A 250 -10.33 17.98 64.21
C ASN A 250 -9.82 18.65 65.51
N HIS A 251 -10.68 18.58 66.52
CA HIS A 251 -10.58 19.00 67.93
C HIS A 251 -10.66 20.50 68.25
#